data_AF-A0A831A6D0-F1
#
_entry.id   AF-A0A831A6D0-F1
#
_cell.length_a   1.000
_cell.length_b   1.000
_cell.length_c   1.000
_cell.angle_alpha   90.00
_cell.angle_beta   90.00
_cell.angle_gamma   90.00
#
_symmetry.space_group_name_H-M   'P 1'
#
loop_
_entity.id
_entity.type
_entity.pdbx_description
1 polymer ?
#
loop_
_entity_poly.entity_id
_entity_poly.type
_entity_poly.pdbx_seq_one_letter_code
_entity_poly.pdbx_strand_id
1 'polypeptide(L)'
;MTRKYANVRQANRRLRLLFACSELLCHSAQNQLAFQQTLALVVSEEKLVWLELSAPEFGVLSAGNKAGQTRWHSLLLRQPSRPPVGKLRWQGARSQLPLIKSVCAMLANALQRWRNQQQTDALLIQQERAAIAGELHDSLAQELTFQRIQLVRLRHLIDPDYTAALNIVAGIEQSLTGAGRQLRELLNNFRLTALPASLALALEQVIAPLHQHSSARITLACQFSGQLGAQQQTYVVQIVREALVNAVRHASATEISVNARPLPEGGIVIAVKDNGIGIASLEEPDGHHGLNIMNERAACLNGTLLIERRAAGGTCVSLNFTAMTEVI
;
A
#
# COMPACT_ATOMS: atom_id res chain seq x y z
N MET A 1 6.72 -21.58 60.92
CA MET A 1 7.70 -21.06 59.93
C MET A 1 7.52 -21.62 58.51
N THR A 2 7.03 -22.84 58.31
CA THR A 2 6.91 -23.55 57.01
C THR A 2 6.08 -22.86 55.91
N ARG A 3 4.94 -22.21 56.23
CA ARG A 3 4.10 -21.50 55.22
C ARG A 3 4.79 -20.29 54.57
N LYS A 4 5.62 -19.55 55.31
CA LYS A 4 6.30 -18.34 54.81
C LYS A 4 7.37 -18.69 53.77
N TYR A 5 8.12 -19.77 54.00
CA TYR A 5 9.12 -20.29 53.05
C TYR A 5 8.49 -20.88 51.77
N ALA A 6 7.33 -21.53 51.87
CA ALA A 6 6.60 -22.05 50.70
C ALA A 6 6.13 -20.92 49.76
N ASN A 7 5.58 -19.83 50.32
CA ASN A 7 5.16 -18.66 49.54
C ASN A 7 6.33 -17.97 48.83
N VAL A 8 7.49 -17.83 49.49
CA VAL A 8 8.68 -17.21 48.90
C VAL A 8 9.26 -18.06 47.76
N ARG A 9 9.30 -19.39 47.91
CA ARG A 9 9.71 -20.29 46.81
C ARG A 9 8.76 -20.21 45.61
N GLN A 10 7.46 -20.16 45.86
CA GLN A 10 6.46 -20.03 44.79
C GLN A 10 6.57 -18.67 44.06
N ALA A 11 6.79 -17.58 44.79
CA ALA A 11 6.99 -16.25 44.20
C ALA A 11 8.27 -16.19 43.34
N ASN A 12 9.39 -16.72 43.83
CA ASN A 12 10.64 -16.80 43.05
C ASN A 12 10.48 -17.63 41.77
N ARG A 13 9.76 -18.76 41.82
CA ARG A 13 9.50 -19.58 40.63
C ARG A 13 8.70 -18.81 39.58
N ARG A 14 7.65 -18.10 40.00
CA ARG A 14 6.84 -17.26 39.10
C ARG A 14 7.66 -16.15 38.46
N LEU A 15 8.52 -15.48 39.23
CA LEU A 15 9.41 -14.44 38.70
C LEU A 15 10.37 -14.99 37.64
N ARG A 16 10.98 -16.16 37.88
CA ARG A 16 11.86 -16.80 36.90
C ARG A 16 11.13 -17.17 35.61
N LEU A 17 9.91 -17.70 35.72
CA LEU A 17 9.07 -18.00 34.57
C LEU A 17 8.73 -16.74 33.77
N LEU A 18 8.27 -15.67 34.46
CA LEU A 18 7.98 -14.40 33.79
C LEU A 18 9.23 -13.80 33.13
N PHE A 19 10.40 -13.91 33.77
CA PHE A 19 11.66 -13.47 33.17
C PHE A 19 11.99 -14.26 31.90
N ALA A 20 11.91 -15.59 31.93
CA ALA A 20 12.17 -16.44 30.76
C ALA A 20 11.17 -16.19 29.61
N CYS A 21 9.87 -16.03 29.92
CA CYS A 21 8.88 -15.60 28.93
C CYS A 21 9.25 -14.23 28.33
N SER A 22 9.80 -13.32 29.13
CA SER A 22 10.18 -11.98 28.67
C SER A 22 11.36 -12.06 27.72
N GLU A 23 12.37 -12.89 28.01
CA GLU A 23 13.52 -13.08 27.14
C GLU A 23 13.10 -13.66 25.78
N LEU A 24 12.28 -14.71 25.76
CA LEU A 24 11.77 -15.30 24.52
C LEU A 24 11.04 -14.26 23.66
N LEU A 25 10.12 -13.52 24.28
CA LEU A 25 9.28 -12.50 23.62
C LEU A 25 10.00 -11.18 23.31
N CYS A 26 11.24 -10.98 23.78
CA CYS A 26 12.07 -9.82 23.43
C CYS A 26 13.11 -10.18 22.37
N HIS A 27 13.79 -11.32 22.49
CA HIS A 27 14.88 -11.70 21.58
C HIS A 27 14.42 -12.29 20.26
N SER A 28 13.23 -12.91 20.23
CA SER A 28 12.73 -13.63 19.04
C SER A 28 11.30 -13.23 18.65
N ALA A 29 10.85 -12.06 19.13
CA ALA A 29 9.48 -11.56 18.99
C ALA A 29 8.97 -11.49 17.54
N GLN A 30 9.88 -11.46 16.56
CA GLN A 30 9.59 -11.41 15.13
C GLN A 30 9.05 -12.74 14.55
N ASN A 31 9.18 -13.84 15.29
CA ASN A 31 8.80 -15.18 14.82
C ASN A 31 7.68 -15.79 15.67
N GLN A 32 6.68 -16.38 15.01
CA GLN A 32 5.61 -17.18 15.62
C GLN A 32 6.14 -18.25 16.58
N LEU A 33 7.34 -18.78 16.33
CA LEU A 33 8.02 -19.75 17.19
C LEU A 33 8.22 -19.25 18.63
N ALA A 34 8.52 -17.96 18.82
CA ALA A 34 8.73 -17.38 20.15
C ALA A 34 7.45 -17.44 21.00
N PHE A 35 6.29 -17.16 20.36
CA PHE A 35 4.99 -17.28 21.00
C PHE A 35 4.69 -18.73 21.36
N GLN A 36 4.93 -19.67 20.44
CA GLN A 36 4.74 -21.10 20.66
C GLN A 36 5.59 -21.62 21.83
N GLN A 37 6.88 -21.26 21.88
CA GLN A 37 7.80 -21.62 22.97
C GLN A 37 7.36 -21.01 24.31
N THR A 38 6.88 -19.76 24.30
CA THR A 38 6.33 -19.12 25.50
C THR A 38 5.13 -19.89 26.05
N LEU A 39 4.20 -20.33 25.18
CA LEU A 39 3.06 -21.13 25.61
C LEU A 39 3.50 -22.47 26.20
N ALA A 40 4.44 -23.17 25.53
CA ALA A 40 4.97 -24.44 26.00
C ALA A 40 5.64 -24.32 27.38
N LEU A 41 6.44 -23.27 27.58
CA LEU A 41 7.12 -22.99 28.85
C LEU A 41 6.11 -22.74 29.99
N VAL A 42 5.07 -21.95 29.74
CA VAL A 42 4.02 -21.69 30.73
C VAL A 42 3.26 -22.98 31.08
N VAL A 43 2.96 -23.80 30.07
CA VAL A 43 2.28 -25.09 30.29
C VAL A 43 3.14 -26.04 31.13
N SER A 44 4.44 -26.17 30.82
CA SER A 44 5.33 -27.06 31.56
C SER A 44 5.56 -26.60 33.00
N GLU A 45 5.81 -25.31 33.21
CA GLU A 45 6.14 -24.78 34.54
C GLU A 45 4.91 -24.71 35.46
N GLU A 46 3.76 -24.26 34.95
CA GLU A 46 2.54 -24.19 35.76
C GLU A 46 1.73 -25.48 35.76
N LYS A 47 2.22 -26.53 35.08
CA LYS A 47 1.54 -27.82 34.94
C LYS A 47 0.10 -27.64 34.45
N LEU A 48 -0.09 -26.76 33.46
CA LEU A 48 -1.38 -26.59 32.82
C LEU A 48 -1.70 -27.81 31.97
N VAL A 49 -2.98 -28.10 31.81
CA VAL A 49 -3.44 -29.16 30.91
C VAL A 49 -3.33 -28.68 29.47
N TRP A 50 -3.80 -27.45 29.22
CA TRP A 50 -3.82 -26.85 27.90
C TRP A 50 -3.75 -25.33 28.01
N LEU A 51 -3.07 -24.70 27.05
CA LEU A 51 -3.03 -23.25 26.87
C LEU A 51 -3.09 -22.95 25.38
N GLU A 52 -3.97 -22.04 24.98
CA GLU A 52 -4.08 -21.57 23.61
C GLU A 52 -4.16 -20.05 23.53
N LEU A 53 -3.44 -19.49 22.57
CA LEU A 53 -3.45 -18.09 22.18
C LEU A 53 -4.12 -17.98 20.82
N SER A 54 -5.20 -17.21 20.73
CA SER A 54 -5.86 -16.86 19.48
C SER A 54 -5.55 -15.41 19.15
N ALA A 55 -5.00 -15.16 17.97
CA ALA A 55 -4.68 -13.83 17.47
C ALA A 55 -4.87 -13.82 15.94
N PRO A 56 -5.34 -12.71 15.33
CA PRO A 56 -5.51 -12.61 13.87
C PRO A 56 -4.25 -12.96 13.07
N GLU A 57 -3.07 -12.68 13.62
CA GLU A 57 -1.77 -12.83 12.94
C GLU A 57 -1.36 -14.28 12.73
N PHE A 58 -1.69 -15.15 13.69
CA PHE A 58 -1.15 -16.51 13.77
C PHE A 58 -2.25 -17.57 13.85
N GLY A 59 -3.53 -17.17 13.77
CA GLY A 59 -4.66 -18.06 14.03
C GLY A 59 -4.71 -18.50 15.48
N VAL A 60 -4.53 -19.80 15.74
CA VAL A 60 -4.51 -20.38 17.09
C VAL A 60 -3.20 -21.11 17.33
N LEU A 61 -2.43 -20.60 18.29
CA LEU A 61 -1.26 -21.27 18.83
C LEU A 61 -1.65 -22.00 20.11
N SER A 62 -1.10 -23.18 20.35
CA SER A 62 -1.48 -23.98 21.52
C SER A 62 -0.36 -24.86 22.04
N ALA A 63 -0.42 -25.19 23.33
CA ALA A 63 0.50 -26.09 23.99
C ALA A 63 -0.21 -26.92 25.07
N GLY A 64 0.29 -28.13 25.30
CA GLY A 64 -0.22 -29.08 26.30
C GLY A 64 -1.00 -30.23 25.68
N ASN A 65 -1.76 -30.94 26.53
CA ASN A 65 -2.60 -32.07 26.16
C ASN A 65 -4.06 -31.78 26.52
N LYS A 66 -4.89 -31.47 25.52
CA LYS A 66 -6.28 -31.07 25.71
C LYS A 66 -7.09 -32.19 26.38
N ALA A 67 -7.71 -31.90 27.52
CA ALA A 67 -8.57 -32.85 28.21
C ALA A 67 -10.05 -32.44 28.10
N GLY A 68 -10.92 -33.40 27.78
CA GLY A 68 -12.34 -33.13 27.51
C GLY A 68 -13.15 -32.64 28.72
N GLN A 69 -12.77 -33.03 29.94
CA GLN A 69 -13.58 -32.81 31.16
C GLN A 69 -13.08 -31.65 32.05
N THR A 70 -12.03 -30.93 31.66
CA THR A 70 -11.49 -29.81 32.47
C THR A 70 -12.13 -28.46 32.15
N ARG A 71 -12.38 -27.68 33.22
CA ARG A 71 -12.96 -26.33 33.12
C ARG A 71 -12.08 -25.40 32.28
N TRP A 72 -12.72 -24.68 31.37
CA TRP A 72 -12.09 -23.64 30.57
C TRP A 72 -12.05 -22.30 31.29
N HIS A 73 -10.95 -21.60 31.08
CA HIS A 73 -10.78 -20.21 31.46
C HIS A 73 -10.32 -19.41 30.25
N SER A 74 -10.62 -18.10 30.26
CA SER A 74 -10.20 -17.22 29.18
C SER A 74 -9.90 -15.82 29.68
N LEU A 75 -8.93 -15.17 29.04
CA LEU A 75 -8.56 -13.79 29.28
C LEU A 75 -8.31 -13.11 27.92
N LEU A 76 -8.87 -11.92 27.74
CA LEU A 76 -8.60 -11.14 26.53
C LEU A 76 -7.24 -10.46 26.66
N LEU A 77 -6.45 -10.50 25.59
CA LEU A 77 -5.22 -9.73 25.48
C LEU A 77 -5.62 -8.28 25.22
N ARG A 78 -5.72 -7.49 26.29
CA ARG A 78 -6.10 -6.09 26.24
C ARG A 78 -4.97 -5.22 26.76
N GLN A 79 -4.74 -4.10 26.08
CA GLN A 79 -4.03 -2.95 26.60
C GLN A 79 -5.03 -1.88 27.05
N PRO A 80 -4.65 -0.96 27.95
CA PRO A 80 -5.46 0.20 28.28
C PRO A 80 -5.83 0.98 27.00
N SER A 81 -7.10 1.33 26.84
CA SER A 81 -7.60 2.21 25.77
C SER A 81 -7.43 1.70 24.33
N ARG A 82 -7.29 0.38 24.11
CA ARG A 82 -7.20 -0.23 22.77
C ARG A 82 -8.10 -1.46 22.61
N PRO A 83 -8.52 -1.80 21.38
CA PRO A 83 -9.25 -3.04 21.14
C PRO A 83 -8.40 -4.27 21.51
N PRO A 84 -9.03 -5.38 21.92
CA PRO A 84 -8.30 -6.60 22.24
C PRO A 84 -7.53 -7.11 21.03
N VAL A 85 -6.26 -7.43 21.21
CA VAL A 85 -5.38 -7.92 20.13
C VAL A 85 -5.47 -9.43 19.93
N GLY A 86 -6.08 -10.14 20.89
CA GLY A 86 -6.26 -11.58 20.86
C GLY A 86 -6.93 -12.10 22.14
N LYS A 87 -6.95 -13.42 22.31
CA LYS A 87 -7.51 -14.11 23.48
C LYS A 87 -6.62 -15.27 23.91
N LEU A 88 -6.36 -15.36 25.21
CA LEU A 88 -5.70 -16.50 25.83
C LEU A 88 -6.76 -17.37 26.48
N ARG A 89 -6.72 -18.69 26.27
CA ARG A 89 -7.59 -19.67 26.93
C ARG A 89 -6.76 -20.79 27.51
N TRP A 90 -7.19 -21.33 28.65
CA TRP A 90 -6.48 -22.43 29.29
C TRP A 90 -7.41 -23.38 30.03
N GLN A 91 -6.92 -24.58 30.26
CA GLN A 91 -7.54 -25.60 31.11
C GLN A 91 -6.64 -25.86 32.32
N GLY A 92 -7.17 -25.70 33.53
CA GLY A 92 -6.42 -25.86 34.78
C GLY A 92 -7.00 -25.08 35.96
N ALA A 93 -6.30 -25.09 37.10
CA ALA A 93 -6.77 -24.46 38.33
C ALA A 93 -6.75 -22.92 38.27
N ARG A 94 -7.77 -22.27 38.86
CA ARG A 94 -7.92 -20.80 38.87
C ARG A 94 -6.89 -20.06 39.75
N SER A 95 -6.14 -20.77 40.59
CA SER A 95 -5.15 -20.20 41.53
C SER A 95 -3.93 -19.54 40.86
N GLN A 96 -3.79 -19.69 39.54
CA GLN A 96 -2.69 -19.13 38.74
C GLN A 96 -3.02 -17.80 38.05
N LEU A 97 -4.20 -17.23 38.32
CA LEU A 97 -4.71 -16.04 37.63
C LEU A 97 -3.75 -14.83 37.61
N PRO A 98 -2.98 -14.50 38.68
CA PRO A 98 -2.04 -13.38 38.63
C PRO A 98 -0.92 -13.58 37.60
N LEU A 99 -0.35 -14.78 37.53
CA LEU A 99 0.70 -15.11 36.56
C LEU A 99 0.13 -15.09 35.13
N ILE A 100 -1.02 -15.72 34.91
CA ILE A 100 -1.67 -15.73 33.59
C ILE A 100 -1.99 -14.31 33.13
N LYS A 101 -2.38 -13.40 34.04
CA LYS A 101 -2.55 -11.97 33.72
C LYS A 101 -1.24 -11.32 33.27
N SER A 102 -0.12 -11.59 33.97
CA SER A 102 1.20 -11.07 33.59
C SER A 102 1.64 -11.61 32.22
N VAL A 103 1.53 -12.93 31.99
CA VAL A 103 1.83 -13.55 30.69
C VAL A 103 0.95 -12.98 29.59
N CYS A 104 -0.35 -12.80 29.84
CA CYS A 104 -1.29 -12.19 28.90
C CYS A 104 -0.87 -10.76 28.51
N ALA A 105 -0.45 -9.94 29.48
CA ALA A 105 0.07 -8.60 29.21
C ALA A 105 1.36 -8.62 28.39
N MET A 106 2.27 -9.56 28.67
CA MET A 106 3.51 -9.73 27.89
C MET A 106 3.23 -10.16 26.45
N LEU A 107 2.34 -11.13 26.24
CA LEU A 107 1.92 -11.57 24.90
C LEU A 107 1.22 -10.44 24.14
N ALA A 108 0.38 -9.65 24.81
CA ALA A 108 -0.28 -8.50 24.20
C ALA A 108 0.74 -7.44 23.73
N ASN A 109 1.73 -7.13 24.57
CA ASN A 109 2.81 -6.21 24.21
C ASN A 109 3.68 -6.76 23.07
N ALA A 110 4.02 -8.05 23.11
CA ALA A 110 4.80 -8.70 22.06
C ALA A 110 4.09 -8.71 20.70
N LEU A 111 2.79 -9.06 20.67
CA LEU A 111 1.95 -8.98 19.47
C LEU A 111 1.89 -7.57 18.90
N GLN A 112 1.73 -6.55 19.75
CA GLN A 112 1.69 -5.16 19.30
C GLN A 112 3.04 -4.73 18.72
N ARG A 113 4.15 -5.09 19.37
CA ARG A 113 5.50 -4.82 18.84
C ARG A 113 5.71 -5.50 17.49
N TRP A 114 5.26 -6.75 17.36
CA TRP A 114 5.32 -7.47 16.09
C TRP A 114 4.53 -6.76 14.98
N ARG A 115 3.28 -6.38 15.24
CA ARG A 115 2.44 -5.61 14.29
C ARG A 115 3.11 -4.32 13.86
N ASN A 116 3.62 -3.55 14.83
CA ASN A 116 4.28 -2.28 14.55
C ASN A 116 5.53 -2.51 13.68
N GLN A 117 6.34 -3.53 14.00
CA GLN A 117 7.53 -3.86 13.22
C GLN A 117 7.17 -4.24 11.79
N GLN A 118 6.18 -5.11 11.58
CA GLN A 118 5.73 -5.50 10.24
C GLN A 118 5.24 -4.29 9.42
N GLN A 119 4.56 -3.34 10.07
CA GLN A 119 4.16 -2.09 9.43
C GLN A 119 5.37 -1.23 9.05
N THR A 120 6.35 -1.10 9.95
CA THR A 120 7.59 -0.35 9.68
C THR A 120 8.41 -0.98 8.55
N ASP A 121 8.57 -2.30 8.55
CA ASP A 121 9.32 -3.02 7.52
C ASP A 121 8.63 -2.89 6.16
N ALA A 122 7.30 -3.01 6.12
CA ALA A 122 6.53 -2.78 4.91
C ALA A 122 6.71 -1.35 4.38
N LEU A 123 6.67 -0.34 5.26
CA LEU A 123 6.91 1.06 4.88
C LEU A 123 8.33 1.29 4.38
N LEU A 124 9.34 0.67 5.00
CA LEU A 124 10.73 0.80 4.60
C LEU A 124 10.97 0.20 3.21
N ILE A 125 10.47 -1.01 2.96
CA ILE A 125 10.54 -1.66 1.64
C ILE A 125 9.85 -0.79 0.58
N GLN A 126 8.72 -0.17 0.92
CA GLN A 126 8.02 0.75 0.03
C GLN A 126 8.83 2.01 -0.27
N GLN A 127 9.47 2.61 0.74
CA GLN A 127 10.35 3.77 0.56
C GLN A 127 11.55 3.44 -0.33
N GLU A 128 12.18 2.29 -0.11
CA GLU A 128 13.32 1.84 -0.91
C GLU A 128 12.93 1.61 -2.37
N ARG A 129 11.78 0.96 -2.62
CA ARG A 129 11.23 0.80 -3.98
C ARG A 129 10.92 2.14 -4.64
N ALA A 130 10.37 3.10 -3.89
CA ALA A 130 10.07 4.43 -4.39
C ALA A 130 11.33 5.23 -4.72
N ALA A 131 12.39 5.10 -3.90
CA ALA A 131 13.70 5.71 -4.14
C ALA A 131 14.36 5.15 -5.41
N ILE A 132 14.39 3.81 -5.55
CA ILE A 132 14.90 3.14 -6.75
C ILE A 132 14.12 3.59 -8.00
N ALA A 133 12.79 3.67 -7.91
CA ALA A 133 11.98 4.16 -9.03
C ALA A 133 12.27 5.63 -9.36
N GLY A 134 12.57 6.47 -8.36
CA GLY A 134 13.00 7.86 -8.57
C GLY A 134 14.34 7.94 -9.31
N GLU A 135 15.36 7.25 -8.80
CA GLU A 135 16.72 7.25 -9.39
C GLU A 135 16.74 6.68 -10.81
N LEU A 136 16.00 5.59 -11.05
CA LEU A 136 15.86 5.00 -12.38
C LEU A 136 15.08 5.90 -13.33
N HIS A 137 14.01 6.57 -12.85
CA HIS A 137 13.27 7.53 -13.68
C HIS A 137 14.18 8.69 -14.09
N ASP A 138 14.90 9.29 -13.14
CA ASP A 138 15.67 10.48 -13.41
C ASP A 138 16.89 10.18 -14.29
N SER A 139 17.56 9.04 -14.12
CA SER A 139 18.73 8.70 -14.95
C SER A 139 18.35 8.12 -16.33
N LEU A 140 17.48 7.11 -16.39
CA LEU A 140 17.19 6.39 -17.64
C LEU A 140 16.19 7.13 -18.53
N ALA A 141 15.18 7.81 -17.96
CA ALA A 141 14.25 8.57 -18.80
C ALA A 141 14.92 9.80 -19.42
N GLN A 142 15.85 10.45 -18.72
CA GLN A 142 16.65 11.54 -19.27
C GLN A 142 17.57 11.06 -20.38
N GLU A 143 18.26 9.93 -20.20
CA GLU A 143 19.13 9.34 -21.23
C GLU A 143 18.34 8.98 -22.51
N LEU A 144 17.19 8.32 -22.36
CA LEU A 144 16.32 7.98 -23.51
C LEU A 144 15.80 9.24 -24.23
N THR A 145 15.50 10.30 -23.47
CA THR A 145 15.07 11.58 -24.02
C THR A 145 16.20 12.24 -24.80
N PHE A 146 17.41 12.23 -24.25
CA PHE A 146 18.59 12.75 -24.91
C PHE A 146 18.88 12.02 -26.23
N GLN A 147 18.83 10.69 -26.24
CA GLN A 147 19.03 9.91 -27.48
C GLN A 147 17.97 10.19 -28.54
N ARG A 148 16.71 10.40 -28.14
CA ARG A 148 15.65 10.86 -29.05
C ARG A 148 15.97 12.22 -29.66
N ILE A 149 16.42 13.20 -28.87
CA ILE A 149 16.82 14.52 -29.38
C ILE A 149 17.95 14.39 -30.41
N GLN A 150 18.94 13.53 -30.16
CA GLN A 150 20.03 13.29 -31.11
C GLN A 150 19.54 12.66 -32.41
N LEU A 151 18.58 11.74 -32.36
CA LEU A 151 17.99 11.14 -33.57
C LEU A 151 17.17 12.13 -34.38
N VAL A 152 16.39 13.00 -33.74
CA VAL A 152 15.67 14.07 -34.44
C VAL A 152 16.63 15.01 -35.16
N ARG A 153 17.75 15.37 -34.50
CA ARG A 153 18.83 16.16 -35.15
C ARG A 153 19.44 15.42 -36.33
N LEU A 154 19.76 14.13 -36.16
CA LEU A 154 20.31 13.30 -37.22
C LEU A 154 19.35 13.24 -38.43
N ARG A 155 18.05 13.09 -38.18
CA ARG A 155 17.01 13.07 -39.22
C ARG A 155 17.00 14.35 -40.06
N HIS A 156 17.25 15.51 -39.45
CA HIS A 156 17.31 16.80 -40.16
C HIS A 156 18.61 17.02 -40.93
N LEU A 157 19.66 16.24 -40.66
CA LEU A 157 20.94 16.30 -41.38
C LEU A 157 20.99 15.32 -42.55
N ILE A 158 20.07 14.34 -42.61
CA ILE A 158 19.98 13.37 -43.70
C ILE A 158 19.25 14.01 -44.89
N ASP A 159 19.81 13.82 -46.07
CA ASP A 159 19.16 14.19 -47.34
C ASP A 159 17.82 13.43 -47.48
N PRO A 160 16.68 14.11 -47.74
CA PRO A 160 15.38 13.48 -47.94
C PRO A 160 15.37 12.35 -48.98
N ASP A 161 16.26 12.41 -49.98
CA ASP A 161 16.35 11.40 -51.05
C ASP A 161 17.04 10.11 -50.57
N TYR A 162 17.72 10.15 -49.42
CA TYR A 162 18.40 8.99 -48.81
C TYR A 162 17.45 8.16 -47.94
N THR A 163 16.44 7.57 -48.58
CA THR A 163 15.35 6.79 -47.95
C THR A 163 15.83 5.64 -47.06
N ALA A 164 16.94 4.97 -47.40
CA ALA A 164 17.51 3.91 -46.59
C ALA A 164 17.98 4.40 -45.20
N ALA A 165 18.58 5.58 -45.12
CA ALA A 165 19.03 6.17 -43.86
C ALA A 165 17.84 6.65 -43.01
N LEU A 166 16.82 7.24 -43.65
CA LEU A 166 15.58 7.65 -42.98
C LEU A 166 14.82 6.47 -42.38
N ASN A 167 14.76 5.33 -43.09
CA ASN A 167 14.13 4.11 -42.57
C ASN A 167 14.85 3.54 -41.34
N ILE A 168 16.19 3.61 -41.29
CA ILE A 168 16.98 3.20 -40.12
C ILE A 168 16.68 4.12 -38.93
N VAL A 169 16.67 5.44 -39.14
CA VAL A 169 16.35 6.42 -38.09
C VAL A 169 14.93 6.18 -37.54
N ALA A 170 13.94 5.96 -38.40
CA ALA A 170 12.57 5.65 -37.99
C ALA A 170 12.48 4.36 -37.16
N GLY A 171 13.24 3.31 -37.53
CA GLY A 171 13.30 2.08 -36.75
C GLY A 171 13.89 2.27 -35.35
N ILE A 172 14.94 3.08 -35.21
CA ILE A 172 15.54 3.41 -33.92
C ILE A 172 14.59 4.28 -33.08
N GLU A 173 13.93 5.27 -33.68
CA GLU A 173 12.90 6.09 -33.02
C GLU A 173 11.78 5.21 -32.45
N GLN A 174 11.30 4.23 -33.21
CA GLN A 174 10.26 3.28 -32.77
C GLN A 174 10.76 2.40 -31.62
N SER A 175 12.00 1.91 -31.69
CA SER A 175 12.62 1.11 -30.61
C SER A 175 12.76 1.90 -29.30
N LEU A 176 13.25 3.14 -29.36
CA LEU A 176 13.35 4.02 -28.19
C LEU A 176 11.98 4.38 -27.61
N THR A 177 10.97 4.54 -28.47
CA THR A 177 9.58 4.74 -28.05
C THR A 177 9.08 3.54 -27.22
N GLY A 178 9.33 2.32 -27.72
CA GLY A 178 8.99 1.08 -27.03
C GLY A 178 9.74 0.92 -25.70
N ALA A 179 11.05 1.16 -25.69
CA ALA A 179 11.88 1.09 -24.48
C ALA A 179 11.43 2.11 -23.42
N GLY A 180 11.07 3.33 -23.83
CA GLY A 180 10.50 4.33 -22.95
C GLY A 180 9.15 3.91 -22.36
N ARG A 181 8.31 3.20 -23.13
CA ARG A 181 7.04 2.64 -22.62
C ARG A 181 7.32 1.57 -21.56
N GLN A 182 8.19 0.60 -21.86
CA GLN A 182 8.55 -0.48 -20.93
C GLN A 182 9.19 0.04 -19.64
N LEU A 183 10.09 1.02 -19.74
CA LEU A 183 10.68 1.66 -18.56
C LEU A 183 9.61 2.33 -17.70
N ARG A 184 8.69 3.08 -18.31
CA ARG A 184 7.57 3.71 -17.57
C ARG A 184 6.69 2.65 -16.89
N GLU A 185 6.36 1.55 -17.57
CA GLU A 185 5.59 0.44 -16.99
C GLU A 185 6.29 -0.18 -15.78
N LEU A 186 7.59 -0.48 -15.89
CA LEU A 186 8.38 -1.02 -14.78
C LEU A 186 8.44 -0.05 -13.61
N LEU A 187 8.77 1.22 -13.85
CA LEU A 187 8.81 2.27 -12.83
C LEU A 187 7.47 2.45 -12.11
N ASN A 188 6.36 2.31 -12.86
CA ASN A 188 5.02 2.37 -12.28
C ASN A 188 4.77 1.19 -11.33
N ASN A 189 5.15 -0.03 -11.71
CA ASN A 189 5.01 -1.19 -10.84
C ASN A 189 5.80 -1.03 -9.52
N PHE A 190 6.99 -0.43 -9.57
CA PHE A 190 7.79 -0.14 -8.37
C PHE A 190 7.18 0.95 -7.48
N ARG A 191 6.60 2.00 -8.07
CA ARG A 191 6.02 3.14 -7.32
C ARG A 191 4.67 2.83 -6.66
N LEU A 192 3.92 1.84 -7.16
CA LEU A 192 2.48 1.71 -6.85
C LEU A 192 2.14 0.55 -5.90
N THR A 193 3.12 -0.26 -5.47
CA THR A 193 2.93 -1.29 -4.42
C THR A 193 2.65 -0.72 -3.00
N ALA A 194 2.38 0.58 -2.87
CA ALA A 194 2.21 1.30 -1.60
C ALA A 194 0.96 2.17 -1.52
N LEU A 195 -0.02 1.98 -2.40
CA LEU A 195 -1.26 2.76 -2.32
C LEU A 195 -2.06 2.36 -1.07
N PRO A 196 -2.64 3.34 -0.34
CA PRO A 196 -3.59 3.05 0.73
C PRO A 196 -4.76 2.20 0.22
N ALA A 197 -5.37 1.38 1.08
CA ALA A 197 -6.53 0.57 0.69
C ALA A 197 -7.76 1.40 0.26
N SER A 198 -7.80 2.69 0.59
CA SER A 198 -8.87 3.61 0.19
C SER A 198 -8.43 4.44 -1.02
N LEU A 199 -9.27 4.44 -2.07
CA LEU A 199 -9.09 5.30 -3.24
C LEU A 199 -9.03 6.78 -2.83
N ALA A 200 -9.85 7.21 -1.86
CA ALA A 200 -9.83 8.60 -1.39
C ALA A 200 -8.45 8.99 -0.86
N LEU A 201 -7.86 8.17 0.01
CA LEU A 201 -6.52 8.42 0.57
C LEU A 201 -5.44 8.39 -0.51
N ALA A 202 -5.55 7.47 -1.48
CA ALA A 202 -4.63 7.40 -2.60
C ALA A 202 -4.66 8.66 -3.48
N LEU A 203 -5.86 9.21 -3.74
CA LEU A 203 -6.02 10.46 -4.49
C LEU A 203 -5.53 11.68 -3.68
N GLU A 204 -5.75 11.71 -2.36
CA GLU A 204 -5.19 12.75 -1.47
C GLU A 204 -3.66 12.77 -1.52
N GLN A 205 -3.01 11.60 -1.51
CA GLN A 205 -1.55 11.50 -1.64
C GLN A 205 -1.01 12.08 -2.95
N VAL A 206 -1.77 11.99 -4.04
CA VAL A 206 -1.40 12.61 -5.33
C VAL A 206 -1.59 14.12 -5.30
N ILE A 207 -2.66 14.60 -4.66
CA ILE A 207 -3.03 16.02 -4.63
C ILE A 207 -2.12 16.82 -3.67
N ALA A 208 -1.76 16.25 -2.52
CA ALA A 208 -0.97 16.90 -1.48
C ALA A 208 0.31 17.60 -1.98
N PRO A 209 1.21 16.96 -2.76
CA PRO A 209 2.40 17.63 -3.26
C PRO A 209 2.09 18.71 -4.31
N LEU A 210 0.97 18.62 -5.04
CA LEU A 210 0.61 19.59 -6.07
C LEU A 210 0.14 20.92 -5.48
N HIS A 211 -0.41 20.92 -4.26
CA HIS A 211 -0.74 22.16 -3.54
C HIS A 211 0.45 23.07 -3.30
N GLN A 212 1.66 22.51 -3.15
CA GLN A 212 2.88 23.30 -2.93
C GLN A 212 3.43 23.90 -4.23
N HIS A 213 3.06 23.34 -5.38
CA HIS A 213 3.62 23.67 -6.69
C HIS A 213 2.63 24.41 -7.61
N SER A 214 1.43 24.72 -7.11
CA SER A 214 0.39 25.39 -7.88
C SER A 214 -0.33 26.45 -7.04
N SER A 215 -0.64 27.57 -7.66
CA SER A 215 -1.53 28.60 -7.10
C SER A 215 -3.01 28.25 -7.25
N ALA A 216 -3.35 27.17 -7.97
CA ALA A 216 -4.72 26.73 -8.18
C ALA A 216 -5.29 26.06 -6.92
N ARG A 217 -6.57 26.31 -6.63
CA ARG A 217 -7.30 25.58 -5.58
C ARG A 217 -7.67 24.20 -6.10
N ILE A 218 -7.01 23.16 -5.58
CA ILE A 218 -7.31 21.77 -5.90
C ILE A 218 -8.29 21.21 -4.86
N THR A 219 -9.39 20.60 -5.29
CA THR A 219 -10.40 20.00 -4.41
C THR A 219 -10.65 18.53 -4.75
N LEU A 220 -10.90 17.70 -3.73
CA LEU A 220 -11.24 16.29 -3.88
C LEU A 220 -12.62 16.01 -3.28
N ALA A 221 -13.48 15.36 -4.07
CA ALA A 221 -14.74 14.79 -3.63
C ALA A 221 -14.81 13.32 -4.04
N CYS A 222 -14.48 12.43 -3.10
CA CYS A 222 -14.56 10.98 -3.31
C CYS A 222 -15.80 10.42 -2.61
N GLN A 223 -16.84 10.12 -3.40
CA GLN A 223 -18.10 9.52 -2.94
C GLN A 223 -18.12 8.00 -3.17
N PHE A 224 -17.08 7.45 -3.78
CA PHE A 224 -16.93 6.00 -3.96
C PHE A 224 -16.42 5.34 -2.67
N SER A 225 -17.19 4.40 -2.14
CA SER A 225 -16.89 3.64 -0.93
C SER A 225 -16.54 2.17 -1.19
N GLY A 226 -16.55 1.73 -2.46
CA GLY A 226 -16.14 0.38 -2.85
C GLY A 226 -14.63 0.16 -2.76
N GLN A 227 -14.21 -1.09 -2.88
CA GLN A 227 -12.81 -1.45 -3.05
C GLN A 227 -12.49 -1.70 -4.52
N LEU A 228 -11.32 -1.24 -4.95
CA LEU A 228 -10.76 -1.55 -6.25
C LEU A 228 -9.67 -2.60 -6.05
N GLY A 229 -9.54 -3.54 -6.99
CA GLY A 229 -8.34 -4.37 -7.05
C GLY A 229 -7.08 -3.50 -7.15
N ALA A 230 -5.95 -3.97 -6.63
CA ALA A 230 -4.72 -3.19 -6.53
C ALA A 230 -4.27 -2.59 -7.88
N GLN A 231 -4.43 -3.35 -8.96
CA GLN A 231 -4.13 -2.91 -10.32
C GLN A 231 -5.11 -1.84 -10.82
N GLN A 232 -6.41 -1.97 -10.53
CA GLN A 232 -7.40 -0.97 -10.93
C GLN A 232 -7.14 0.37 -10.24
N GLN A 233 -6.89 0.32 -8.94
CA GLN A 233 -6.57 1.51 -8.15
C GLN A 233 -5.31 2.20 -8.67
N THR A 234 -4.30 1.41 -9.04
CA THR A 234 -3.05 1.88 -9.63
C THR A 234 -3.27 2.69 -10.91
N TYR A 235 -4.03 2.17 -11.86
CA TYR A 235 -4.31 2.87 -13.11
C TYR A 235 -5.15 4.13 -12.90
N VAL A 236 -6.14 4.09 -12.01
CA VAL A 236 -6.95 5.27 -11.66
C VAL A 236 -6.07 6.40 -11.13
N VAL A 237 -5.25 6.11 -10.11
CA VAL A 237 -4.39 7.11 -9.47
C VAL A 237 -3.42 7.73 -10.47
N GLN A 238 -2.90 6.91 -11.40
CA GLN A 238 -2.00 7.37 -12.44
C GLN A 238 -2.67 8.27 -13.49
N ILE A 239 -3.89 7.92 -13.93
CA ILE A 239 -4.67 8.77 -14.85
C ILE A 239 -5.01 10.10 -14.18
N VAL A 240 -5.44 10.08 -12.91
CA VAL A 240 -5.74 11.31 -12.17
C VAL A 240 -4.48 12.17 -11.99
N ARG A 241 -3.35 11.55 -11.65
CA ARG A 241 -2.07 12.26 -11.50
C ARG A 241 -1.67 12.99 -12.79
N GLU A 242 -1.74 12.30 -13.92
CA GLU A 242 -1.39 12.87 -15.22
C GLU A 242 -2.34 14.03 -15.58
N ALA A 243 -3.65 13.84 -15.40
CA ALA A 243 -4.63 14.89 -15.62
C ALA A 243 -4.39 16.13 -14.72
N LEU A 244 -4.06 15.93 -13.44
CA LEU A 244 -3.73 17.01 -12.51
C LEU A 244 -2.43 17.73 -12.88
N VAL A 245 -1.38 16.99 -13.25
CA VAL A 245 -0.11 17.58 -13.71
C VAL A 245 -0.33 18.41 -14.97
N ASN A 246 -1.12 17.90 -15.91
CA ASN A 246 -1.45 18.63 -17.13
C ASN A 246 -2.24 19.91 -16.83
N ALA A 247 -3.22 19.85 -15.93
CA ALA A 247 -3.96 21.04 -15.50
C ALA A 247 -3.04 22.08 -14.83
N VAL A 248 -2.17 21.67 -13.91
CA VAL A 248 -1.24 22.57 -13.21
C VAL A 248 -0.23 23.20 -14.16
N ARG A 249 0.31 22.44 -15.14
CA ARG A 249 1.35 22.92 -16.05
C ARG A 249 0.82 23.73 -17.22
N HIS A 250 -0.35 23.39 -17.74
CA HIS A 250 -0.80 23.88 -19.05
C HIS A 250 -2.11 24.67 -19.00
N ALA A 251 -2.96 24.48 -17.98
CA ALA A 251 -4.28 25.10 -18.00
C ALA A 251 -4.30 26.56 -17.52
N SER A 252 -3.28 27.03 -16.78
CA SER A 252 -3.35 28.32 -16.06
C SER A 252 -4.64 28.45 -15.23
N ALA A 253 -5.11 27.34 -14.67
CA ALA A 253 -6.37 27.25 -13.95
C ALA A 253 -6.27 27.87 -12.56
N THR A 254 -7.37 28.46 -12.08
CA THR A 254 -7.49 28.91 -10.69
C THR A 254 -8.17 27.87 -9.81
N GLU A 255 -8.91 26.94 -10.41
CA GLU A 255 -9.61 25.87 -9.72
C GLU A 255 -9.49 24.54 -10.48
N ILE A 256 -9.15 23.49 -9.74
CA ILE A 256 -9.09 22.12 -10.24
C ILE A 256 -9.89 21.24 -9.28
N SER A 257 -10.76 20.39 -9.81
CA SER A 257 -11.59 19.50 -9.01
C SER A 257 -11.44 18.04 -9.45
N VAL A 258 -11.30 17.16 -8.47
CA VAL A 258 -11.27 15.71 -8.66
C VAL A 258 -12.53 15.13 -8.01
N ASN A 259 -13.34 14.44 -8.81
CA ASN A 259 -14.58 13.82 -8.36
C ASN A 259 -14.55 12.33 -8.66
N ALA A 260 -14.75 11.49 -7.66
CA ALA A 260 -14.94 10.05 -7.85
C ALA A 260 -16.33 9.66 -7.34
N ARG A 261 -17.18 9.09 -8.20
CA ARG A 261 -18.57 8.76 -7.87
C ARG A 261 -18.92 7.35 -8.33
N PRO A 262 -19.73 6.60 -7.57
CA PRO A 262 -20.27 5.34 -8.04
C PRO A 262 -21.24 5.55 -9.21
N LEU A 263 -21.26 4.59 -10.13
CA LEU A 263 -22.26 4.43 -11.18
C LEU A 263 -23.12 3.19 -10.89
N PRO A 264 -24.27 3.02 -11.56
CA PRO A 264 -25.04 1.77 -11.52
C PRO A 264 -24.17 0.54 -11.87
N GLU A 265 -24.64 -0.64 -11.46
CA GLU A 265 -24.01 -1.94 -11.81
C GLU A 265 -22.54 -2.10 -11.35
N GLY A 266 -22.15 -1.39 -10.29
CA GLY A 266 -20.78 -1.46 -9.75
C GLY A 266 -19.76 -0.65 -10.56
N GLY A 267 -20.22 0.22 -11.45
CA GLY A 267 -19.37 1.16 -12.16
C GLY A 267 -18.82 2.26 -11.26
N ILE A 268 -17.76 2.93 -11.74
CA ILE A 268 -17.21 4.13 -11.14
C ILE A 268 -16.89 5.15 -12.23
N VAL A 269 -17.17 6.42 -11.96
CA VAL A 269 -16.71 7.57 -12.74
C VAL A 269 -15.72 8.38 -11.92
N ILE A 270 -14.55 8.65 -12.50
CA ILE A 270 -13.58 9.61 -11.97
C ILE A 270 -13.41 10.74 -12.97
N ALA A 271 -13.63 11.98 -12.52
CA ALA A 271 -13.51 13.16 -13.36
C ALA A 271 -12.55 14.18 -12.73
N VAL A 272 -11.56 14.61 -13.51
CA VAL A 272 -10.67 15.73 -13.20
C VAL A 272 -11.07 16.91 -14.09
N LYS A 273 -11.40 18.05 -13.48
CA LYS A 273 -11.87 19.24 -14.19
C LYS A 273 -11.08 20.45 -13.77
N ASP A 274 -10.56 21.19 -14.74
CA ASP A 274 -9.98 22.52 -14.52
C ASP A 274 -10.88 23.60 -15.13
N ASN A 275 -10.67 24.85 -14.74
CA ASN A 275 -11.35 26.04 -15.27
C ASN A 275 -10.43 26.92 -16.14
N GLY A 276 -9.33 26.36 -16.63
CA GLY A 276 -8.28 27.09 -17.32
C GLY A 276 -8.55 27.36 -18.81
N ILE A 277 -7.47 27.53 -19.57
CA ILE A 277 -7.53 27.82 -21.01
C ILE A 277 -8.07 26.64 -21.85
N GLY A 278 -8.12 25.44 -21.26
CA GLY A 278 -8.59 24.22 -21.89
C GLY A 278 -7.58 23.60 -22.87
N ILE A 279 -7.80 22.34 -23.21
CA ILE A 279 -6.97 21.61 -24.18
C ILE A 279 -7.17 22.17 -25.60
N ALA A 280 -6.06 22.39 -26.31
CA ALA A 280 -6.04 22.98 -27.66
C ALA A 280 -6.16 21.94 -28.77
N SER A 281 -5.55 20.76 -28.57
CA SER A 281 -5.66 19.61 -29.47
C SER A 281 -5.62 18.32 -28.67
N LEU A 282 -6.36 17.32 -29.12
CA LEU A 282 -6.25 15.93 -28.65
C LEU A 282 -5.15 15.16 -29.40
N GLU A 283 -4.60 15.74 -30.46
CA GLU A 283 -3.43 15.22 -31.16
C GLU A 283 -2.19 15.57 -30.35
N GLU A 284 -1.42 14.54 -29.98
CA GLU A 284 -0.16 14.74 -29.26
C GLU A 284 0.95 15.19 -30.22
N PRO A 285 1.63 16.33 -29.96
CA PRO A 285 2.84 16.68 -30.68
C PRO A 285 3.97 15.67 -30.37
N ASP A 286 4.89 15.49 -31.31
CA ASP A 286 6.06 14.61 -31.14
C ASP A 286 6.77 14.87 -29.80
N GLY A 287 6.84 13.83 -28.96
CA GLY A 287 7.49 13.89 -27.63
C GLY A 287 6.56 14.02 -26.43
N HIS A 288 5.26 14.28 -26.62
CA HIS A 288 4.25 14.23 -25.55
C HIS A 288 3.44 12.93 -25.70
N HIS A 289 3.40 12.09 -24.66
CA HIS A 289 2.73 10.78 -24.70
C HIS A 289 1.72 10.55 -23.56
N GLY A 290 1.40 11.61 -22.81
CA GLY A 290 0.56 11.52 -21.61
C GLY A 290 -0.88 11.06 -21.89
N LEU A 291 -1.50 11.55 -22.97
CA LEU A 291 -2.86 11.20 -23.37
C LEU A 291 -2.93 9.75 -23.89
N ASN A 292 -1.96 9.32 -24.70
CA ASN A 292 -1.91 7.95 -25.19
C ASN A 292 -1.73 6.95 -24.05
N ILE A 293 -0.85 7.24 -23.09
CA ILE A 293 -0.66 6.39 -21.90
C ILE A 293 -1.94 6.34 -21.04
N MET A 294 -2.66 7.45 -20.90
CA MET A 294 -3.95 7.44 -20.19
C MET A 294 -4.99 6.58 -20.92
N ASN A 295 -5.05 6.63 -22.25
CA ASN A 295 -5.95 5.79 -23.05
C ASN A 295 -5.60 4.29 -22.96
N GLU A 296 -4.31 3.93 -23.08
CA GLU A 296 -3.84 2.55 -22.91
C GLU A 296 -4.25 2.00 -21.53
N ARG A 297 -4.09 2.80 -20.47
CA ARG A 297 -4.48 2.40 -19.10
C ARG A 297 -5.99 2.29 -18.92
N ALA A 298 -6.77 3.18 -19.52
CA ALA A 298 -8.23 3.07 -19.50
C ALA A 298 -8.69 1.79 -20.20
N ALA A 299 -8.04 1.41 -21.31
CA ALA A 299 -8.30 0.14 -21.98
C ALA A 299 -7.96 -1.07 -21.09
N CYS A 300 -6.86 -1.03 -20.33
CA CYS A 300 -6.53 -2.08 -19.34
C CYS A 300 -7.58 -2.23 -18.23
N LEU A 301 -8.36 -1.19 -17.95
CA LEU A 301 -9.47 -1.23 -17.00
C LEU A 301 -10.77 -1.76 -17.63
N ASN A 302 -10.78 -2.10 -18.93
CA ASN A 302 -12.00 -2.24 -19.74
C ASN A 302 -12.91 -1.01 -19.61
N GLY A 303 -12.29 0.17 -19.51
CA GLY A 303 -12.96 1.44 -19.28
C GLY A 303 -12.89 2.38 -20.48
N THR A 304 -13.65 3.45 -20.38
CA THR A 304 -13.69 4.53 -21.36
C THR A 304 -13.08 5.79 -20.76
N LEU A 305 -12.08 6.36 -21.44
CA LEU A 305 -11.53 7.67 -21.13
C LEU A 305 -12.10 8.70 -22.10
N LEU A 306 -12.63 9.80 -21.57
CA LEU A 306 -13.08 10.96 -22.33
C LEU A 306 -12.27 12.17 -21.90
N ILE A 307 -11.68 12.86 -22.87
CA ILE A 307 -10.95 14.12 -22.66
C ILE A 307 -11.61 15.17 -23.54
N GLU A 308 -12.18 16.19 -22.92
CA GLU A 308 -12.96 17.19 -23.64
C GLU A 308 -12.73 18.60 -23.08
N ARG A 309 -12.84 19.59 -23.97
CA ARG A 309 -12.88 20.98 -23.58
C ARG A 309 -14.26 21.29 -23.00
N ARG A 310 -14.30 21.98 -21.86
CA ARG A 310 -15.57 22.33 -21.20
C ARG A 310 -16.17 23.58 -21.84
N ALA A 311 -17.50 23.61 -21.96
CA ALA A 311 -18.23 24.77 -22.48
C ALA A 311 -18.00 26.05 -21.65
N ALA A 312 -17.75 25.91 -20.35
CA ALA A 312 -17.45 27.02 -19.44
C ALA A 312 -15.97 27.42 -19.39
N GLY A 313 -15.11 26.82 -20.22
CA GLY A 313 -13.64 26.94 -20.14
C GLY A 313 -12.99 25.80 -19.35
N GLY A 314 -11.75 25.48 -19.71
CA GLY A 314 -10.95 24.40 -19.12
C GLY A 314 -11.12 23.04 -19.77
N THR A 315 -10.51 22.02 -19.16
CA THR A 315 -10.54 20.62 -19.63
C THR A 315 -11.28 19.73 -18.63
N CYS A 316 -11.94 18.69 -19.15
CA CYS A 316 -12.51 17.61 -18.37
C CYS A 316 -11.88 16.30 -18.84
N VAL A 317 -11.23 15.59 -17.92
CA VAL A 317 -10.75 14.21 -18.12
C VAL A 317 -11.66 13.30 -17.29
N SER A 318 -12.41 12.41 -17.93
CA SER A 318 -13.37 11.52 -17.29
C SER A 318 -13.05 10.07 -17.62
N LEU A 319 -12.87 9.24 -16.60
CA LEU A 319 -12.63 7.81 -16.70
C LEU A 319 -13.84 7.05 -16.14
N ASN A 320 -14.42 6.15 -16.95
CA ASN A 320 -15.52 5.27 -16.56
C ASN A 320 -15.12 3.81 -16.71
N PHE A 321 -15.31 2.99 -15.68
CA PHE A 321 -15.08 1.55 -15.75
C PHE A 321 -15.86 0.81 -14.66
N THR A 322 -15.91 -0.52 -14.73
CA THR A 322 -16.54 -1.37 -13.71
C THR A 322 -15.53 -1.74 -12.62
N ALA A 323 -15.86 -1.45 -11.36
CA ALA A 323 -15.02 -1.84 -10.23
C ALA A 323 -15.06 -3.36 -10.08
N MET A 324 -13.89 -4.01 -10.14
CA MET A 324 -13.76 -5.41 -9.77
C MET A 324 -13.37 -5.46 -8.31
N THR A 325 -14.32 -5.84 -7.46
CA THR A 325 -14.04 -6.17 -6.08
C THR A 325 -13.27 -7.49 -6.08
N GLU A 326 -12.00 -7.48 -5.66
CA GLU A 326 -11.30 -8.74 -5.38
C GLU A 326 -12.07 -9.49 -4.29
N VAL A 327 -12.60 -10.66 -4.63
CA VAL A 327 -13.17 -11.59 -3.66
C VAL A 327 -11.97 -12.19 -2.92
N ILE A 328 -11.73 -11.73 -1.70
CA ILE A 328 -10.77 -12.33 -0.75
C ILE A 328 -11.26 -13.72 -0.35
#